data_AF-A0A8C6MED8-F1
#
_entry.id   AF-A0A8C6MED8-F1
#
_cell.length_a   1.000
_cell.length_b   1.000
_cell.length_c   1.000
_cell.angle_alpha   90.00
_cell.angle_beta   90.00
_cell.angle_gamma   90.00
#
_symmetry.space_group_name_H-M   'P 1'
#
loop_
_entity.id
_entity.type
_entity.pdbx_description
1 polymer ?
#
loop_
_entity_poly.entity_id
_entity_poly.type
_entity_poly.pdbx_seq_one_letter_code
_entity_poly.pdbx_strand_id
1 'polypeptide(L)'
;MTLRDELLKPIWHAFTALDVDKSGKVSKSQLKVLSHNLCTVLKIPHDPVALEEHFKDDDEGPVSNQGYMPYLNKFILDKATDNFDRQDFHKMCWTLSSRKNLEQNHIFISNDDAFKIWCIFNFLSEDRYPLIIVTEEIEYLLRKLTDAMGGSWVEERFEDYKLKLNSKRQCLLVWELISLVGSGHFSKGMDHQTLSMGINEIKKMWVQLSFWNNFSSKGRE
;
A
#
# COMPACT_ATOMS: atom_id res chain seq x y z
N MET A 1 16.13 -0.99 -2.76
CA MET A 1 15.00 -0.18 -2.26
C MET A 1 15.46 0.44 -0.96
N THR A 2 15.37 1.76 -0.81
CA THR A 2 15.77 2.41 0.45
C THR A 2 14.64 2.27 1.47
N LEU A 3 14.95 2.33 2.78
CA LEU A 3 13.92 2.36 3.83
C LEU A 3 12.89 3.48 3.59
N ARG A 4 13.33 4.60 3.01
CA ARG A 4 12.47 5.72 2.64
C ARG A 4 11.39 5.28 1.64
N ASP A 5 11.76 4.56 0.60
CA ASP A 5 10.82 4.12 -0.45
C ASP A 5 9.79 3.12 0.10
N GLU A 6 10.23 2.23 1.01
CA GLU A 6 9.34 1.27 1.71
C GLU A 6 8.28 1.96 2.56
N LEU A 7 8.64 3.08 3.21
CA LEU A 7 7.73 3.84 4.07
C LEU A 7 6.79 4.74 3.25
N LEU A 8 7.26 5.27 2.13
CA LEU A 8 6.56 6.32 1.39
C LEU A 8 5.22 5.84 0.81
N LYS A 9 5.16 4.62 0.25
CA LYS A 9 3.95 4.09 -0.40
C LYS A 9 2.78 3.90 0.58
N PRO A 10 2.95 3.23 1.74
CA PRO A 10 1.95 3.20 2.81
C PRO A 10 1.47 4.59 3.25
N ILE A 11 2.39 5.55 3.39
CA ILE A 11 2.07 6.90 3.83
C ILE A 11 1.23 7.65 2.78
N TRP A 12 1.50 7.48 1.49
CA TRP A 12 0.67 8.04 0.42
C TRP A 12 -0.78 7.55 0.48
N HIS A 13 -1.00 6.27 0.79
CA HIS A 13 -2.35 5.74 0.99
C HIS A 13 -3.06 6.41 2.18
N ALA A 14 -2.35 6.53 3.32
CA ALA A 14 -2.89 7.20 4.50
C ALA A 14 -3.22 8.67 4.22
N PHE A 15 -2.32 9.40 3.54
CA PHE A 15 -2.52 10.79 3.17
C PHE A 15 -3.72 10.96 2.22
N THR A 16 -3.79 10.18 1.14
CA THR A 16 -4.88 10.25 0.16
C THR A 16 -6.24 9.96 0.82
N ALA A 17 -6.25 9.12 1.85
CA ALA A 17 -7.48 8.86 2.60
C ALA A 17 -7.90 10.04 3.50
N LEU A 18 -6.99 10.93 3.88
CA LEU A 18 -7.33 12.14 4.64
C LEU A 18 -7.88 13.27 3.74
N ASP A 19 -7.52 13.27 2.46
CA ASP A 19 -8.00 14.19 1.42
C ASP A 19 -9.43 13.82 0.98
N VAL A 20 -10.42 14.20 1.81
CA VAL A 20 -11.82 13.75 1.66
C VAL A 20 -12.47 14.30 0.39
N ASP A 21 -12.15 15.52 0.02
CA ASP A 21 -12.70 16.21 -1.15
C ASP A 21 -11.90 15.93 -2.43
N LYS A 22 -10.84 15.10 -2.35
CA LYS A 22 -9.91 14.80 -3.46
C LYS A 22 -9.34 16.08 -4.08
N SER A 23 -9.18 17.11 -3.26
CA SER A 23 -8.64 18.42 -3.66
C SER A 23 -7.11 18.42 -3.74
N GLY A 24 -6.47 17.33 -3.29
CA GLY A 24 -5.03 17.25 -3.06
C GLY A 24 -4.61 17.99 -1.79
N LYS A 25 -5.55 18.32 -0.89
CA LYS A 25 -5.30 19.09 0.33
C LYS A 25 -5.89 18.42 1.56
N VAL A 26 -5.16 18.49 2.68
CA VAL A 26 -5.55 17.87 3.95
C VAL A 26 -5.48 18.90 5.08
N SER A 27 -6.45 18.88 5.99
CA SER A 27 -6.43 19.81 7.13
C SER A 27 -5.20 19.64 8.01
N LYS A 28 -4.69 20.74 8.58
CA LYS A 28 -3.53 20.70 9.49
C LYS A 28 -3.75 19.78 10.69
N SER A 29 -4.97 19.72 11.24
CA SER A 29 -5.30 18.83 12.36
C SER A 29 -5.17 17.34 12.00
N GLN A 30 -5.61 16.95 10.80
CA GLN A 30 -5.42 15.58 10.30
C GLN A 30 -3.94 15.27 10.06
N LEU A 31 -3.15 16.22 9.53
CA LEU A 31 -1.71 16.03 9.36
C LEU A 31 -0.97 15.96 10.69
N LYS A 32 -1.40 16.70 11.71
CA LYS A 32 -0.89 16.56 13.10
C LYS A 32 -1.09 15.13 13.59
N VAL A 33 -2.31 14.59 13.46
CA VAL A 33 -2.62 13.23 13.89
C VAL A 33 -1.82 12.19 13.10
N LEU A 34 -1.74 12.33 11.77
CA LEU A 34 -0.95 11.42 10.93
C LEU A 34 0.54 11.46 11.31
N SER A 35 1.11 12.66 11.43
CA SER A 35 2.52 12.84 11.79
C SER A 35 2.84 12.27 13.17
N HIS A 36 1.95 12.50 14.14
CA HIS A 36 2.09 11.94 15.49
C HIS A 36 2.07 10.40 15.48
N ASN A 37 1.12 9.82 14.75
CA ASN A 37 1.01 8.36 14.60
C ASN A 37 2.27 7.79 13.92
N LEU A 38 2.77 8.45 12.87
CA LEU A 38 4.00 8.06 12.19
C LEU A 38 5.20 8.10 13.12
N CYS A 39 5.42 9.19 13.86
CA CYS A 39 6.50 9.28 14.83
C CYS A 39 6.41 8.17 15.89
N THR A 40 5.19 7.88 16.35
CA THR A 40 4.96 6.83 17.35
C THR A 40 5.34 5.44 16.83
N VAL A 41 4.78 5.04 15.67
CA VAL A 41 5.04 3.70 15.13
C VAL A 41 6.47 3.55 14.64
N LEU A 42 7.11 4.62 14.16
CA LEU A 42 8.52 4.63 13.72
C LEU A 42 9.51 4.88 14.86
N LYS A 43 9.04 5.03 16.12
CA LYS A 43 9.84 5.33 17.31
C LYS A 43 10.74 6.58 17.16
N ILE A 44 10.23 7.59 16.46
CA ILE A 44 10.90 8.88 16.26
C ILE A 44 10.49 9.82 17.40
N PRO A 45 11.43 10.51 18.06
CA PRO A 45 11.10 11.54 19.04
C PRO A 45 10.19 12.60 18.42
N HIS A 46 9.03 12.78 19.05
CA HIS A 46 8.03 13.72 18.56
C HIS A 46 8.43 15.16 18.92
N ASP A 47 8.51 16.02 17.90
CA ASP A 47 8.66 17.45 18.08
C ASP A 47 7.30 18.12 17.82
N PRO A 48 6.57 18.53 18.87
CA PRO A 48 5.24 19.11 18.72
C PRO A 48 5.25 20.48 18.05
N VAL A 49 6.40 21.17 18.03
CA VAL A 49 6.53 22.53 17.50
C VAL A 49 6.94 22.50 16.03
N ALA A 50 7.67 21.47 15.59
CA ALA A 50 8.17 21.36 14.21
C ALA A 50 7.10 21.46 13.12
N LEU A 51 5.94 20.81 13.29
CA LEU A 51 4.86 20.88 12.31
C LEU A 51 4.20 22.27 12.31
N GLU A 52 4.07 22.88 13.49
CA GLU A 52 3.46 24.20 13.63
C GLU A 52 4.35 25.28 13.02
N GLU A 53 5.66 25.23 13.27
CA GLU A 53 6.65 26.11 12.63
C GLU A 53 6.70 25.91 11.11
N HIS A 54 6.63 24.67 10.64
CA HIS A 54 6.69 24.38 9.20
C HIS A 54 5.49 24.96 8.43
N PHE A 55 4.33 25.06 9.07
CA PHE A 55 3.11 25.61 8.48
C PHE A 55 2.68 26.93 9.12
N LYS A 56 3.61 27.67 9.74
CA LYS A 56 3.32 28.88 10.53
C LYS A 56 2.81 30.04 9.67
N ASP A 57 3.27 30.13 8.42
CA ASP A 57 2.88 31.20 7.50
C ASP A 57 1.60 30.88 6.70
N ASP A 58 0.98 29.72 6.94
CA ASP A 58 -0.15 29.19 6.14
C ASP A 58 -1.43 29.11 6.98
N ASP A 59 -1.83 30.20 7.64
CA ASP A 59 -2.86 30.21 8.69
C ASP A 59 -4.31 29.91 8.21
N GLU A 60 -4.54 29.78 6.90
CA GLU A 60 -5.88 29.92 6.31
C GLU A 60 -6.33 28.72 5.46
N GLY A 61 -5.70 27.53 5.56
CA GLY A 61 -6.16 26.45 4.69
C GLY A 61 -5.64 25.04 4.87
N PRO A 62 -6.27 24.08 4.14
CA PRO A 62 -5.79 22.71 4.04
C PRO A 62 -4.48 22.67 3.26
N VAL A 63 -3.54 21.86 3.74
CA VAL A 63 -2.16 21.74 3.25
C VAL A 63 -2.11 20.77 2.08
N SER A 64 -1.48 21.19 0.98
CA SER A 64 -1.33 20.35 -0.21
C SER A 64 -0.30 19.22 -0.03
N ASN A 65 -0.35 18.20 -0.89
CA ASN A 65 0.70 17.17 -0.97
C ASN A 65 2.10 17.81 -1.08
N GLN A 66 2.25 18.84 -1.90
CA GLN A 66 3.52 19.52 -2.12
C GLN A 66 4.02 20.25 -0.86
N GLY A 67 3.12 20.73 0.00
CA GLY A 67 3.47 21.33 1.28
C GLY A 67 3.83 20.31 2.36
N TYR A 68 3.20 19.13 2.36
CA TYR A 68 3.47 18.09 3.35
C TYR A 68 4.74 17.27 3.06
N MET A 69 5.10 17.05 1.79
CA MET A 69 6.28 16.24 1.43
C MET A 69 7.60 16.77 2.03
N PRO A 70 7.91 18.08 2.01
CA PRO A 70 9.12 18.59 2.65
C PRO A 70 9.17 18.30 4.15
N TYR A 71 8.04 18.48 4.85
CA TYR A 71 7.93 18.12 6.26
C TYR A 71 8.15 16.62 6.48
N LEU A 72 7.41 15.79 5.74
CA LEU A 72 7.48 14.33 5.85
C LEU A 72 8.91 13.82 5.65
N ASN A 73 9.60 14.31 4.62
CA ASN A 73 10.99 13.94 4.36
C ASN A 73 11.89 14.34 5.55
N LYS A 74 11.92 15.63 5.89
CA LYS A 74 12.87 16.17 6.87
C LYS A 74 12.66 15.67 8.29
N PHE A 75 11.40 15.53 8.72
CA PHE A 75 11.08 15.29 10.13
C PHE A 75 10.72 13.85 10.44
N ILE A 76 10.36 13.04 9.44
CA ILE A 76 9.95 11.65 9.63
C ILE A 76 10.86 10.71 8.85
N LEU A 77 10.91 10.79 7.52
CA LEU A 77 11.63 9.81 6.70
C LEU A 77 13.15 9.85 6.92
N ASP A 78 13.73 11.05 7.08
CA ASP A 78 15.17 11.23 7.34
C ASP A 78 15.58 10.76 8.75
N LYS A 79 14.63 10.70 9.68
CA LYS A 79 14.84 10.27 11.07
C LYS A 79 14.47 8.81 11.30
N ALA A 80 13.80 8.17 10.34
CA ALA A 80 13.38 6.78 10.45
C ALA A 80 14.61 5.86 10.41
N THR A 81 14.67 4.93 11.36
CA THR A 81 15.69 3.87 11.39
C THR A 81 14.99 2.52 11.41
N ASP A 82 15.68 1.41 11.13
CA ASP A 82 15.04 0.07 11.05
C ASP A 82 14.73 -0.55 12.43
N ASN A 83 14.37 0.26 13.43
CA ASN A 83 14.14 -0.16 14.81
C ASN A 83 12.65 -0.27 15.19
N PHE A 84 11.75 -0.14 14.21
CA PHE A 84 10.30 -0.21 14.39
C PHE A 84 9.71 -1.54 13.94
N ASP A 85 8.46 -1.79 14.35
CA ASP A 85 7.69 -2.93 13.84
C ASP A 85 7.03 -2.57 12.51
N ARG A 86 7.51 -3.18 11.41
CA ARG A 86 6.98 -2.95 10.07
C ARG A 86 5.51 -3.32 9.94
N GLN A 87 5.03 -4.32 10.69
CA GLN A 87 3.65 -4.74 10.65
C GLN A 87 2.74 -3.70 11.31
N ASP A 88 3.13 -3.13 12.44
CA ASP A 88 2.39 -2.07 13.12
C ASP A 88 2.31 -0.80 12.27
N PHE A 89 3.43 -0.42 11.63
CA PHE A 89 3.44 0.68 10.66
C PHE A 89 2.46 0.46 9.50
N HIS A 90 2.49 -0.72 8.86
CA HIS A 90 1.55 -1.04 7.78
C HIS A 90 0.11 -1.09 8.26
N LYS A 91 -0.17 -1.66 9.44
CA LYS A 91 -1.53 -1.70 10.03
C LYS A 91 -2.07 -0.31 10.31
N MET A 92 -1.22 0.62 10.77
CA MET A 92 -1.62 2.01 11.00
C MET A 92 -2.04 2.67 9.67
N CYS A 93 -1.20 2.58 8.63
CA CYS A 93 -1.51 3.13 7.31
C CYS A 93 -2.75 2.48 6.66
N TRP A 94 -2.88 1.16 6.81
CA TRP A 94 -4.06 0.41 6.37
C TRP A 94 -5.34 0.88 7.07
N THR A 95 -5.31 1.07 8.39
CA THR A 95 -6.49 1.46 9.17
C THR A 95 -7.00 2.84 8.77
N LEU A 96 -6.08 3.77 8.45
CA LEU A 96 -6.45 5.10 7.95
C LEU A 96 -7.03 5.07 6.54
N SER A 97 -6.57 4.14 5.69
CA SER A 97 -6.92 4.10 4.27
C SER A 97 -8.08 3.16 3.91
N SER A 98 -8.19 2.00 4.54
CA SER A 98 -9.17 0.97 4.19
C SER A 98 -10.61 1.38 4.49
N ARG A 99 -10.85 2.08 5.61
CA ARG A 99 -12.19 2.51 6.06
C ARG A 99 -12.98 3.28 5.01
N LYS A 100 -12.30 4.02 4.14
CA LYS A 100 -12.93 4.87 3.12
C LYS A 100 -13.04 4.23 1.74
N ASN A 101 -12.31 3.16 1.50
CA ASN A 101 -12.14 2.59 0.17
C ASN A 101 -12.66 1.15 0.04
N LEU A 102 -12.79 0.41 1.16
CA LEU A 102 -13.43 -0.88 1.17
C LEU A 102 -14.93 -0.71 1.41
N GLU A 103 -15.71 -0.66 0.33
CA GLU A 103 -17.15 -0.91 0.43
C GLU A 103 -17.34 -2.39 0.78
N GLN A 104 -17.62 -2.67 2.06
CA GLN A 104 -17.67 -4.02 2.65
C GLN A 104 -18.65 -4.99 1.97
N ASN A 105 -19.51 -4.51 1.07
CA ASN A 105 -20.62 -5.27 0.50
C ASN A 105 -20.29 -6.03 -0.80
N HIS A 106 -19.08 -5.91 -1.37
CA HIS A 106 -18.79 -6.42 -2.73
C HIS A 106 -17.55 -7.30 -2.88
N ILE A 107 -16.86 -7.68 -1.81
CA ILE A 107 -15.63 -8.50 -1.88
C ILE A 107 -15.75 -9.79 -1.08
N PHE A 108 -15.40 -10.93 -1.71
CA PHE A 108 -15.43 -12.28 -1.11
C PHE A 108 -14.21 -12.58 -0.22
N ILE A 109 -13.49 -11.58 0.26
CA ILE A 109 -12.26 -11.77 1.06
C ILE A 109 -12.36 -11.04 2.40
N SER A 110 -11.69 -11.61 3.40
CA SER A 110 -11.61 -11.01 4.73
C SER A 110 -10.83 -9.69 4.71
N ASN A 111 -11.05 -8.83 5.71
CA ASN A 111 -10.26 -7.60 5.88
C ASN A 111 -8.76 -7.88 6.09
N ASP A 112 -8.42 -9.02 6.70
CA ASP A 112 -7.04 -9.46 6.87
C ASP A 112 -6.39 -9.87 5.53
N ASP A 113 -7.13 -10.57 4.67
CA ASP A 113 -6.67 -10.90 3.32
C ASP A 113 -6.55 -9.66 2.43
N ALA A 114 -7.50 -8.73 2.53
CA ALA A 114 -7.42 -7.44 1.84
C ALA A 114 -6.18 -6.64 2.28
N PHE A 115 -5.85 -6.65 3.57
CA PHE A 115 -4.63 -6.04 4.10
C PHE A 115 -3.36 -6.70 3.54
N LYS A 116 -3.33 -8.04 3.41
CA LYS A 116 -2.19 -8.75 2.81
C LYS A 116 -2.01 -8.39 1.34
N ILE A 117 -3.10 -8.36 0.57
CA ILE A 117 -3.08 -7.93 -0.84
C ILE A 117 -2.60 -6.48 -0.95
N TRP A 118 -3.06 -5.59 -0.08
CA TRP A 118 -2.58 -4.21 -0.02
C TRP A 118 -1.07 -4.12 0.26
N CYS A 119 -0.54 -4.97 1.15
CA CYS A 119 0.90 -5.03 1.38
C CYS A 119 1.66 -5.57 0.16
N ILE A 120 1.12 -6.56 -0.55
CA ILE A 120 1.71 -7.11 -1.79
C ILE A 120 1.70 -6.04 -2.88
N PHE A 121 0.62 -5.27 -3.00
CA PHE A 121 0.52 -4.14 -3.91
C PHE A 121 1.61 -3.09 -3.62
N ASN A 122 1.82 -2.68 -2.38
CA ASN A 122 2.88 -1.72 -2.04
C ASN A 122 4.27 -2.23 -2.45
N PHE A 123 4.48 -3.55 -2.38
CA PHE A 123 5.74 -4.15 -2.82
C PHE A 123 5.90 -4.14 -4.34
N LEU A 124 4.83 -4.49 -5.08
CA LEU A 124 4.86 -4.62 -6.54
C LEU A 124 4.72 -3.28 -7.27
N SER A 125 3.96 -2.34 -6.72
CA SER A 125 3.65 -1.07 -7.40
C SER A 125 4.88 -0.24 -7.73
N GLU A 126 4.76 0.57 -8.77
CA GLU A 126 5.76 1.56 -9.18
C GLU A 126 6.12 2.53 -8.04
N ASP A 127 7.37 2.98 -7.99
CA ASP A 127 7.87 3.96 -7.01
C ASP A 127 7.46 5.42 -7.34
N ARG A 128 6.27 5.61 -7.93
CA ARG A 128 5.74 6.92 -8.35
C ARG A 128 4.28 7.05 -8.01
N TYR A 129 3.87 8.27 -7.64
CA TYR A 129 2.47 8.59 -7.38
C TYR A 129 1.76 9.04 -8.69
N PRO A 130 0.51 8.61 -8.94
CA PRO A 130 -0.29 7.68 -8.15
C PRO A 130 0.27 6.26 -8.21
N LEU A 131 0.20 5.54 -7.08
CA LEU A 131 0.67 4.16 -7.01
C LEU A 131 -0.19 3.28 -7.90
N ILE A 132 0.46 2.61 -8.84
CA ILE A 132 -0.15 1.69 -9.78
C ILE A 132 0.64 0.38 -9.83
N ILE A 133 -0.05 -0.70 -10.13
CA ILE A 133 0.55 -1.98 -10.52
C ILE A 133 0.30 -2.17 -12.02
N VAL A 134 1.34 -2.53 -12.79
CA VAL A 134 1.22 -2.69 -14.26
C VAL A 134 0.68 -4.06 -14.62
N THR A 135 0.25 -4.23 -15.88
CA THR A 135 -0.40 -5.46 -16.37
C THR A 135 0.46 -6.71 -16.12
N GLU A 136 1.78 -6.60 -16.30
CA GLU A 136 2.74 -7.69 -16.13
C GLU A 136 2.84 -8.13 -14.66
N GLU A 137 2.83 -7.19 -13.73
CA GLU A 137 2.88 -7.47 -12.29
C GLU A 137 1.55 -8.05 -11.79
N ILE A 138 0.42 -7.60 -12.35
CA ILE A 138 -0.89 -8.18 -12.10
C ILE A 138 -0.91 -9.65 -12.56
N GLU A 139 -0.45 -9.92 -13.78
CA GLU A 139 -0.37 -11.28 -14.32
C GLU A 139 0.49 -12.18 -13.44
N TYR A 140 1.70 -11.70 -13.08
CA TYR A 140 2.61 -12.42 -12.22
C TYR A 140 1.97 -12.77 -10.87
N LEU A 141 1.31 -11.80 -10.23
CA LEU A 141 0.63 -11.99 -8.95
C LEU A 141 -0.48 -13.04 -9.07
N LEU A 142 -1.33 -12.94 -10.10
CA LEU A 142 -2.45 -13.86 -10.30
C LEU A 142 -1.96 -15.27 -10.61
N ARG A 143 -0.91 -15.44 -11.42
CA ARG A 143 -0.26 -16.73 -11.67
C ARG A 143 0.23 -17.35 -10.37
N LYS A 144 0.99 -16.60 -9.58
CA LYS A 144 1.49 -17.07 -8.27
C LYS A 144 0.38 -17.41 -7.31
N LEU A 145 -0.74 -16.70 -7.36
CA LEU A 145 -1.92 -17.00 -6.55
C LEU A 145 -2.59 -18.30 -7.00
N THR A 146 -2.76 -18.50 -8.30
CA THR A 146 -3.29 -19.75 -8.85
C THR A 146 -2.41 -20.94 -8.48
N ASP A 147 -1.09 -20.81 -8.60
CA ASP A 147 -0.13 -21.85 -8.21
C ASP A 147 -0.23 -22.17 -6.71
N ALA A 148 -0.28 -21.14 -5.86
CA ALA A 148 -0.38 -21.31 -4.40
C ALA A 148 -1.70 -21.96 -3.95
N MET A 149 -2.77 -21.81 -4.74
CA MET A 149 -4.05 -22.49 -4.51
C MET A 149 -4.07 -23.92 -5.09
N GLY A 150 -3.00 -24.39 -5.75
CA GLY A 150 -2.96 -25.68 -6.44
C GLY A 150 -3.80 -25.72 -7.72
N GLY A 151 -4.18 -24.56 -8.23
CA GLY A 151 -4.94 -24.43 -9.48
C GLY A 151 -4.05 -24.53 -10.71
N SER A 152 -4.68 -24.65 -11.88
CA SER A 152 -3.99 -24.54 -13.17
C SER A 152 -4.27 -23.17 -13.78
N TRP A 153 -3.21 -22.45 -14.16
CA TRP A 153 -3.35 -21.17 -14.85
C TRP A 153 -4.07 -21.34 -16.19
N VAL A 154 -5.03 -20.44 -16.47
CA VAL A 154 -5.79 -20.42 -17.72
C VAL A 154 -5.49 -19.12 -18.44
N GLU A 155 -4.61 -19.19 -19.44
CA GLU A 155 -4.12 -18.03 -20.21
C GLU A 155 -5.25 -17.20 -20.82
N GLU A 156 -6.21 -17.87 -21.46
CA GLU A 156 -7.35 -17.25 -22.13
C GLU A 156 -8.17 -16.36 -21.19
N ARG A 157 -8.32 -16.76 -19.91
CA ARG A 157 -9.04 -15.97 -18.90
C ARG A 157 -8.33 -14.65 -18.59
N PHE A 158 -7.00 -14.66 -18.60
CA PHE A 158 -6.23 -13.45 -18.36
C PHE A 158 -6.19 -12.58 -19.61
N GLU A 159 -6.08 -13.14 -20.81
CA GLU A 159 -6.16 -12.38 -22.06
C GLU A 159 -7.51 -11.67 -22.21
N ASP A 160 -8.63 -12.34 -21.89
CA ASP A 160 -9.95 -11.72 -21.84
C ASP A 160 -10.02 -10.54 -20.85
N TYR A 161 -9.37 -10.69 -19.69
CA TYR A 161 -9.28 -9.63 -18.69
C TYR A 161 -8.39 -8.48 -19.16
N LYS A 162 -7.26 -8.79 -19.79
CA LYS A 162 -6.29 -7.84 -20.34
C LYS A 162 -6.89 -6.99 -21.44
N LEU A 163 -7.73 -7.55 -22.31
CA LEU A 163 -8.51 -6.79 -23.30
C LEU A 163 -9.42 -5.76 -22.62
N LYS A 164 -10.11 -6.15 -21.54
CA LYS A 164 -10.94 -5.22 -20.74
C LYS A 164 -10.07 -4.15 -20.05
N LEU A 165 -8.92 -4.53 -19.51
CA LEU A 165 -8.00 -3.61 -18.84
C LEU A 165 -7.43 -2.57 -19.82
N ASN A 166 -6.99 -3.01 -21.00
CA ASN A 166 -6.47 -2.17 -22.08
C ASN A 166 -7.47 -1.09 -22.53
N SER A 167 -8.77 -1.38 -22.49
CA SER A 167 -9.81 -0.38 -22.83
C SER A 167 -10.01 0.71 -21.77
N LYS A 168 -9.51 0.53 -20.54
CA LYS A 168 -9.64 1.49 -19.44
C LYS A 168 -8.31 2.18 -19.12
N ARG A 169 -7.33 1.39 -18.72
CA ARG A 169 -5.99 1.76 -18.23
C ARG A 169 -5.18 0.47 -18.08
N GLN A 170 -3.98 0.36 -18.63
CA GLN A 170 -3.12 -0.84 -18.56
C GLN A 170 -2.52 -1.09 -17.16
N CYS A 171 -3.19 -0.61 -16.12
CA CYS A 171 -2.73 -0.64 -14.74
C CYS A 171 -3.91 -0.60 -13.77
N LEU A 172 -3.66 -0.99 -12.53
CA LEU A 172 -4.66 -0.96 -11.46
C LEU A 172 -4.18 -0.13 -10.27
N LEU A 173 -5.13 0.53 -9.61
CA LEU A 173 -4.96 1.04 -8.25
C LEU A 173 -5.18 -0.10 -7.24
N VAL A 174 -4.68 0.08 -6.01
CA VAL A 174 -4.75 -0.96 -4.97
C VAL A 174 -6.16 -1.50 -4.72
N TRP A 175 -7.18 -0.63 -4.74
CA TRP A 175 -8.56 -1.02 -4.47
C TRP A 175 -9.17 -1.84 -5.60
N GLU A 176 -8.75 -1.56 -6.84
CA GLU A 176 -9.15 -2.37 -7.99
C GLU A 176 -8.48 -3.73 -7.97
N LEU A 177 -7.23 -3.82 -7.53
CA LEU A 177 -6.55 -5.10 -7.34
C LEU A 177 -7.22 -5.93 -6.22
N ILE A 178 -7.54 -5.31 -5.09
CA ILE A 178 -8.25 -5.97 -3.99
C ILE A 178 -9.62 -6.47 -4.48
N SER A 179 -10.34 -5.66 -5.25
CA SER A 179 -11.62 -6.08 -5.85
C SER A 179 -11.43 -7.20 -6.88
N LEU A 180 -10.38 -7.17 -7.70
CA LEU A 180 -10.08 -8.21 -8.68
C LEU A 180 -9.87 -9.57 -8.00
N VAL A 181 -8.99 -9.62 -6.99
CA VAL A 181 -8.72 -10.84 -6.22
C VAL A 181 -9.97 -11.25 -5.44
N GLY A 182 -10.65 -10.29 -4.82
CA GLY A 182 -11.87 -10.51 -4.04
C GLY A 182 -13.12 -10.82 -4.86
N SER A 183 -13.10 -10.68 -6.19
CA SER A 183 -14.23 -11.02 -7.06
C SER A 183 -14.37 -12.53 -7.27
N GLY A 184 -13.33 -13.30 -6.97
CA GLY A 184 -13.25 -14.72 -7.25
C GLY A 184 -13.10 -15.08 -8.73
N HIS A 185 -12.91 -14.09 -9.62
CA HIS A 185 -12.77 -14.35 -11.07
C HIS A 185 -11.64 -15.34 -11.40
N PHE A 186 -10.50 -15.22 -10.70
CA PHE A 186 -9.34 -16.10 -10.86
C PHE A 186 -9.28 -17.27 -9.86
N SER A 187 -10.23 -17.34 -8.92
CA SER A 187 -10.35 -18.42 -7.94
C SER A 187 -11.68 -19.17 -8.05
N LYS A 188 -12.37 -19.07 -9.19
CA LYS A 188 -13.68 -19.70 -9.41
C LYS A 188 -13.59 -21.21 -9.17
N GLY A 189 -14.39 -21.71 -8.22
CA GLY A 189 -14.40 -23.11 -7.79
C GLY A 189 -13.53 -23.41 -6.56
N MET A 190 -12.75 -22.44 -6.07
CA MET A 190 -12.03 -22.52 -4.80
C MET A 190 -12.88 -21.95 -3.66
N ASP A 191 -12.81 -22.56 -2.48
CA ASP A 191 -13.41 -21.99 -1.28
C ASP A 191 -12.58 -20.81 -0.72
N HIS A 192 -13.19 -20.08 0.21
CA HIS A 192 -12.55 -18.92 0.86
C HIS A 192 -11.27 -19.30 1.62
N GLN A 193 -11.18 -20.51 2.19
CA GLN A 193 -10.01 -20.92 2.96
C GLN A 193 -8.82 -21.13 2.02
N THR A 194 -9.04 -21.76 0.87
CA THR A 194 -8.02 -21.99 -0.17
C THR A 194 -7.48 -20.66 -0.70
N LEU A 195 -8.36 -19.70 -0.99
CA LEU A 195 -7.94 -18.37 -1.42
C LEU A 195 -7.12 -17.65 -0.32
N SER A 196 -7.57 -17.67 0.93
CA SER A 196 -6.85 -17.06 2.06
C SER A 196 -5.48 -17.71 2.28
N MET A 197 -5.38 -19.04 2.17
CA MET A 197 -4.10 -19.77 2.23
C MET A 197 -3.16 -19.34 1.09
N GLY A 198 -3.65 -19.26 -0.14
CA GLY A 198 -2.86 -18.77 -1.28
C GLY A 198 -2.33 -17.36 -1.07
N ILE A 199 -3.16 -16.44 -0.56
CA ILE A 199 -2.75 -15.06 -0.22
C ILE A 199 -1.68 -15.06 0.88
N ASN A 200 -1.82 -15.91 1.91
CA ASN A 200 -0.83 -16.05 2.97
C ASN A 200 0.52 -16.54 2.44
N GLU A 201 0.53 -17.54 1.57
CA GLU A 201 1.76 -18.09 0.99
C GLU A 201 2.48 -17.06 0.12
N ILE A 202 1.74 -16.35 -0.73
CA ILE A 202 2.33 -15.24 -1.50
C ILE A 202 2.90 -14.18 -0.56
N LYS A 203 2.16 -13.78 0.48
CA LYS A 203 2.63 -12.78 1.44
C LYS A 203 3.94 -13.22 2.12
N LYS A 204 4.07 -14.48 2.50
CA LYS A 204 5.31 -15.04 3.08
C LYS A 204 6.45 -15.03 2.07
N MET A 205 6.20 -15.48 0.83
CA MET A 205 7.20 -15.49 -0.24
C MET A 205 7.78 -14.09 -0.47
N TRP A 206 6.94 -13.06 -0.51
CA TRP A 206 7.43 -11.67 -0.69
C TRP A 206 8.21 -11.15 0.51
N VAL A 207 7.83 -11.53 1.73
CA VAL A 207 8.62 -11.19 2.93
C VAL A 207 10.01 -11.83 2.84
N GLN A 208 10.11 -13.08 2.38
CA GLN A 208 11.41 -13.73 2.18
C GLN A 208 12.24 -13.04 1.08
N LEU A 209 11.61 -12.65 -0.03
CA LEU A 209 12.27 -11.90 -1.11
C LEU A 209 12.76 -10.53 -0.65
N SER A 210 11.99 -9.80 0.17
CA SER A 210 12.44 -8.52 0.71
C SER A 210 13.62 -8.68 1.66
N PHE A 211 13.62 -9.71 2.51
CA PHE A 211 14.78 -10.06 3.32
C PHE A 211 16.01 -10.40 2.48
N TRP A 212 15.85 -11.21 1.43
CA TRP A 212 16.94 -11.59 0.53
C TRP A 212 17.55 -10.39 -0.20
N ASN A 213 16.70 -9.48 -0.70
CA ASN A 213 17.14 -8.26 -1.38
C ASN A 213 17.90 -7.33 -0.42
N ASN A 214 17.44 -7.20 0.81
CA ASN A 214 18.10 -6.40 1.86
C ASN A 214 19.42 -7.03 2.34
N PHE A 215 19.54 -8.36 2.30
CA PHE A 215 20.80 -9.04 2.60
C PHE A 215 21.82 -8.87 1.45
N SER A 216 21.36 -9.03 0.20
CA SER A 216 22.19 -8.91 -1.00
C SER A 216 22.68 -7.48 -1.28
N SER A 217 22.00 -6.46 -0.75
CA SER A 217 22.48 -5.07 -0.78
C SER A 217 23.55 -4.80 0.28
N LYS A 218 23.41 -5.37 1.50
CA LYS A 218 24.39 -5.22 2.59
C LYS A 218 25.69 -6.01 2.36
N GLY A 219 25.66 -7.09 1.58
CA GLY A 219 26.86 -7.87 1.22
C GLY A 219 27.73 -7.25 0.11
N ARG A 220 27.42 -6.02 -0.33
CA ARG A 220 28.14 -5.27 -1.38
C ARG A 220 28.70 -3.94 -0.88
N GLU A 221 28.89 -3.81 0.43
CA GLU A 221 29.64 -2.72 1.08
C GLU A 221 30.94 -3.24 1.70
#